data_AF-Q10VV4-F1
#
_entry.id   AF-Q10VV4-F1
#
_cell.length_a   1.000
_cell.length_b   1.000
_cell.length_c   1.000
_cell.angle_alpha   90.00
_cell.angle_beta   90.00
_cell.angle_gamma   90.00
#
_symmetry.space_group_name_H-M   'P 1'
#
loop_
_entity.id
_entity.type
_entity.pdbx_description
1 polymer ?
#
loop_
_entity_poly.entity_id
_entity_poly.type
_entity_poly.pdbx_seq_one_letter_code
_entity_poly.pdbx_strand_id
1 'polypeptide(L)'
;MVMDEGVIKYHCDWIKGESVAIAPITDLMKKRDLMHSLGLIGIYDNGIGFGNVSQRINNSNQFIISGTQTGHISTLKPEYYTVVTDFNIEENSLTCCGPIKASSESLTHAAIYYYKPEIMGIIHIHNYQLWQKLMFKVPTSSPDVPYGTPQMAKEIFRLFDEENLGVEKILVMAGHEDGIICFGKDLDETVNILLNLR
;
A
#
# COMPACT_ATOMS: atom_id res chain seq x y z
N MET A 1 -17.45 -10.83 -12.98
CA MET A 1 -16.31 -11.36 -12.19
C MET A 1 -16.57 -11.01 -10.75
N VAL A 2 -16.29 -11.93 -9.82
CA VAL A 2 -16.25 -11.59 -8.39
C VAL A 2 -14.97 -10.79 -8.20
N MET A 3 -15.09 -9.52 -7.82
CA MET A 3 -13.95 -8.67 -7.48
C MET A 3 -13.40 -9.19 -6.14
N ASP A 4 -12.18 -9.72 -6.14
CA ASP A 4 -11.55 -10.31 -4.95
C ASP A 4 -10.89 -9.25 -4.05
N GLU A 5 -11.01 -7.96 -4.41
CA GLU A 5 -10.28 -6.87 -3.78
C GLU A 5 -10.47 -6.74 -2.26
N GLY A 6 -9.45 -6.21 -1.59
CA GLY A 6 -9.47 -5.99 -0.13
C GLY A 6 -9.38 -7.28 0.71
N VAL A 7 -9.37 -8.46 0.09
CA VAL A 7 -9.24 -9.75 0.78
C VAL A 7 -7.76 -10.06 1.08
N ILE A 8 -7.47 -10.40 2.33
CA ILE A 8 -6.15 -10.85 2.77
C ILE A 8 -5.86 -12.25 2.19
N LYS A 9 -4.85 -12.35 1.33
CA LYS A 9 -4.40 -13.60 0.70
C LYS A 9 -3.21 -14.26 1.40
N TYR A 10 -2.51 -13.51 2.24
CA TYR A 10 -1.37 -13.97 3.02
C TYR A 10 -1.79 -14.55 4.37
N HIS A 11 -0.94 -15.38 4.97
CA HIS A 11 -1.11 -15.82 6.36
C HIS A 11 -0.85 -14.66 7.31
N CYS A 12 -1.92 -14.14 7.93
CA CYS A 12 -1.85 -13.02 8.85
C CYS A 12 -1.79 -13.51 10.30
N ASP A 13 -0.62 -13.42 10.91
CA ASP A 13 -0.45 -13.56 12.36
C ASP A 13 -0.76 -12.21 13.03
N TRP A 14 -2.03 -12.04 13.42
CA TRP A 14 -2.49 -10.81 14.06
C TRP A 14 -2.44 -10.91 15.57
N ILE A 15 -1.51 -10.16 16.16
CA ILE A 15 -1.40 -9.98 17.59
C ILE A 15 -2.24 -8.76 17.97
N LYS A 16 -3.37 -9.00 18.64
CA LYS A 16 -4.21 -7.89 19.11
C LYS A 16 -3.44 -7.05 20.13
N GLY A 17 -3.32 -5.76 19.87
CA GLY A 17 -2.53 -4.83 20.66
C GLY A 17 -3.19 -3.46 20.81
N GLU A 18 -2.48 -2.56 21.48
CA GLU A 18 -2.90 -1.17 21.64
C GLU A 18 -2.81 -0.39 20.31
N SER A 19 -3.53 0.72 20.22
CA SER A 19 -3.42 1.63 19.09
C SER A 19 -2.04 2.28 19.03
N VAL A 20 -1.58 2.56 17.82
CA VAL A 20 -0.35 3.31 17.61
C VAL A 20 -0.49 4.70 18.24
N ALA A 21 0.56 5.21 18.88
CA ALA A 21 0.56 6.56 19.41
C ALA A 21 0.29 7.60 18.30
N ILE A 22 -0.52 8.64 18.59
CA ILE A 22 -0.94 9.65 17.60
C ILE A 22 0.24 10.45 17.04
N ALA A 23 1.16 10.86 17.91
CA ALA A 23 2.27 11.75 17.54
C ALA A 23 3.06 11.26 16.31
N PRO A 24 3.51 10.00 16.22
CA PRO A 24 4.24 9.50 15.05
C PRO A 24 3.39 9.29 13.79
N ILE A 25 2.05 9.21 13.87
CA ILE A 25 1.19 8.89 12.72
C ILE A 25 0.35 10.07 12.23
N THR A 26 0.52 11.26 12.81
CA THR A 26 -0.31 12.42 12.48
C THR A 26 -0.23 12.78 10.99
N ASP A 27 0.95 12.68 10.37
CA ASP A 27 1.11 12.95 8.94
C ASP A 27 0.51 11.83 8.07
N LEU A 28 0.75 10.57 8.42
CA LEU A 28 0.13 9.40 7.78
C LEU A 28 -1.41 9.50 7.76
N MET A 29 -2.03 9.86 8.88
CA MET A 29 -3.47 10.08 8.99
C MET A 29 -3.94 11.18 8.03
N LYS A 30 -3.26 12.33 8.02
CA LYS A 30 -3.60 13.45 7.13
C LYS A 30 -3.50 13.07 5.65
N LYS A 31 -2.45 12.35 5.26
CA LYS A 31 -2.27 11.94 3.85
C LYS A 31 -3.31 10.92 3.43
N ARG A 32 -3.63 9.95 4.31
CA ARG A 32 -4.71 9.00 4.07
C ARG A 32 -6.03 9.71 3.84
N ASP A 33 -6.39 10.63 4.73
CA ASP A 33 -7.66 11.37 4.65
C ASP A 33 -7.72 12.26 3.41
N LEU A 34 -6.59 12.86 3.02
CA LEU A 34 -6.48 13.56 1.74
C LEU A 34 -6.77 12.62 0.57
N MET A 35 -6.13 11.46 0.48
CA MET A 35 -6.39 10.49 -0.60
C MET A 35 -7.85 10.06 -0.62
N HIS A 36 -8.47 9.86 0.54
CA HIS A 36 -9.89 9.55 0.61
C HIS A 36 -10.77 10.70 0.10
N SER A 37 -10.52 11.94 0.54
CA SER A 37 -11.26 13.12 0.06
C SER A 37 -11.16 13.34 -1.45
N LEU A 38 -10.08 12.84 -2.05
CA LEU A 38 -9.79 12.90 -3.48
C LEU A 38 -10.41 11.73 -4.28
N GLY A 39 -11.11 10.80 -3.60
CA GLY A 39 -11.69 9.60 -4.18
C GLY A 39 -10.66 8.55 -4.62
N LEU A 40 -9.44 8.60 -4.08
CA LEU A 40 -8.32 7.72 -4.44
C LEU A 40 -8.14 6.55 -3.46
N ILE A 41 -8.71 6.66 -2.27
CA ILE A 41 -8.92 5.60 -1.29
C ILE A 41 -10.41 5.64 -0.95
N GLY A 42 -11.07 4.50 -0.82
CA GLY A 42 -12.51 4.52 -0.65
C GLY A 42 -13.14 3.15 -0.61
N ILE A 43 -14.40 3.10 -1.03
CA ILE A 43 -15.19 1.89 -1.13
C ILE A 43 -15.83 1.85 -2.53
N TYR A 44 -15.83 0.67 -3.15
CA TYR A 44 -16.59 0.43 -4.37
C TYR A 44 -18.08 0.29 -4.08
N ASP A 45 -18.93 0.37 -5.12
CA ASP A 45 -20.38 0.19 -5.02
C ASP A 45 -20.79 -1.16 -4.40
N ASN A 46 -19.93 -2.17 -4.52
CA ASN A 46 -20.15 -3.51 -3.95
C ASN A 46 -19.74 -3.62 -2.46
N GLY A 47 -19.27 -2.54 -1.85
CA GLY A 47 -18.89 -2.51 -0.44
C GLY A 47 -17.43 -2.88 -0.14
N ILE A 48 -16.62 -3.17 -1.15
CA ILE A 48 -15.20 -3.52 -0.98
C ILE A 48 -14.36 -2.25 -0.82
N GLY A 49 -13.55 -2.20 0.25
CA GLY A 49 -12.63 -1.09 0.48
C GLY A 49 -11.38 -1.20 -0.38
N PHE A 50 -10.85 -0.08 -0.84
CA PHE A 50 -9.71 -0.01 -1.74
C PHE A 50 -8.70 1.06 -1.31
N GLY A 51 -7.45 0.89 -1.71
CA GLY A 51 -6.35 1.79 -1.37
C GLY A 51 -5.92 1.74 0.09
N ASN A 52 -4.65 2.07 0.34
CA ASN A 52 -4.06 2.04 1.68
C ASN A 52 -2.78 2.88 1.75
N VAL A 53 -2.33 3.21 2.97
CA VAL A 53 -1.11 3.99 3.20
C VAL A 53 -0.25 3.36 4.27
N SER A 54 1.07 3.50 4.13
CA SER A 54 2.01 3.12 5.18
C SER A 54 3.15 4.11 5.35
N GLN A 55 3.76 4.08 6.53
CA GLN A 55 5.05 4.70 6.79
C GLN A 55 5.98 3.74 7.51
N ARG A 56 7.26 3.74 7.14
CA ARG A 56 8.28 2.92 7.81
C ARG A 56 8.60 3.45 9.20
N ILE A 57 8.94 2.57 10.12
CA ILE A 57 9.48 2.90 11.44
C ILE A 57 11.00 2.87 11.37
N ASN A 58 11.62 4.06 11.49
CA ASN A 58 13.08 4.22 11.49
C ASN A 58 13.73 3.52 10.26
N ASN A 59 15.00 3.14 10.37
CA ASN A 59 15.69 2.35 9.34
C ASN A 59 15.50 0.84 9.58
N SER A 60 14.24 0.38 9.67
CA SER A 60 13.89 -1.03 9.91
C SER A 60 12.95 -1.58 8.85
N ASN A 61 12.68 -2.90 8.87
CA ASN A 61 11.65 -3.50 8.02
C ASN A 61 10.23 -3.40 8.64
N GLN A 62 10.09 -2.73 9.78
CA GLN A 62 8.79 -2.51 10.42
C GLN A 62 8.14 -1.24 9.89
N PHE A 63 6.82 -1.25 9.81
CA PHE A 63 6.06 -0.11 9.29
C PHE A 63 4.65 -0.05 9.89
N ILE A 64 4.09 1.15 9.92
CA ILE A 64 2.71 1.39 10.31
C ILE A 64 1.88 1.46 9.04
N ILE A 65 0.76 0.75 8.99
CA ILE A 65 -0.13 0.71 7.82
C ILE A 65 -1.59 0.84 8.24
N SER A 66 -2.42 1.43 7.36
CA SER A 66 -3.88 1.41 7.53
C SER A 66 -4.42 -0.01 7.53
N GLY A 67 -5.41 -0.28 8.38
CA GLY A 67 -6.01 -1.60 8.48
C GLY A 67 -6.85 -1.98 7.25
N THR A 68 -7.04 -3.29 7.08
CA THR A 68 -7.93 -3.83 6.03
C THR A 68 -9.37 -3.34 6.20
N GLN A 69 -10.11 -3.20 5.09
CA GLN A 69 -11.52 -2.80 5.05
C GLN A 69 -11.86 -1.46 5.72
N THR A 70 -10.90 -0.54 5.80
CA THR A 70 -11.10 0.81 6.39
C THR A 70 -11.46 1.89 5.35
N GLY A 71 -11.52 1.53 4.06
CA GLY A 71 -11.74 2.46 2.95
C GLY A 71 -13.02 3.29 3.05
N HIS A 72 -14.08 2.75 3.65
CA HIS A 72 -15.37 3.41 3.85
C HIS A 72 -15.39 4.54 4.89
N ILE A 73 -14.32 4.66 5.68
CA ILE A 73 -14.21 5.66 6.76
C ILE A 73 -13.48 6.86 6.19
N SER A 74 -14.06 8.07 6.27
CA SER A 74 -13.43 9.27 5.70
C SER A 74 -12.20 9.75 6.48
N THR A 75 -12.25 9.65 7.81
CA THR A 75 -11.18 10.08 8.72
C THR A 75 -10.78 8.94 9.63
N LEU A 76 -9.58 8.42 9.44
CA LEU A 76 -9.07 7.32 10.28
C LEU A 76 -8.49 7.84 11.58
N LYS A 77 -8.99 7.29 12.69
CA LYS A 77 -8.37 7.38 14.02
C LYS A 77 -7.22 6.37 14.16
N PRO A 78 -6.35 6.52 15.17
CA PRO A 78 -5.24 5.58 15.43
C PRO A 78 -5.65 4.11 15.57
N GLU A 79 -6.88 3.85 15.99
CA GLU A 79 -7.46 2.50 16.11
C GLU A 79 -7.62 1.76 14.78
N TYR A 80 -7.47 2.46 13.64
CA TYR A 80 -7.53 1.89 12.30
C TYR A 80 -6.14 1.71 11.66
N TYR A 81 -5.08 1.77 12.48
CA TYR A 81 -3.71 1.50 12.06
C TYR A 81 -3.12 0.35 12.88
N THR A 82 -2.18 -0.37 12.28
CA THR A 82 -1.44 -1.44 12.94
C THR A 82 0.04 -1.36 12.56
N VAL A 83 0.90 -1.95 13.38
CA VAL A 83 2.32 -2.10 13.06
C VAL A 83 2.53 -3.47 12.43
N VAL A 84 3.15 -3.51 11.26
CA VAL A 84 3.75 -4.74 10.71
C VAL A 84 5.12 -4.89 11.34
N THR A 85 5.31 -5.97 12.08
CA THR A 85 6.53 -6.21 12.87
C THR A 85 7.47 -7.21 12.20
N ASP A 86 6.93 -8.11 11.38
CA ASP A 86 7.69 -9.11 10.64
C ASP A 86 6.93 -9.59 9.40
N PHE A 87 7.65 -10.14 8.42
CA PHE A 87 7.08 -10.74 7.23
C PHE A 87 8.02 -11.76 6.59
N ASN A 88 7.43 -12.73 5.88
CA ASN A 88 8.13 -13.65 5.01
C ASN A 88 7.41 -13.69 3.65
N ILE A 89 8.09 -13.19 2.62
CA ILE A 89 7.54 -13.08 1.27
C ILE A 89 7.33 -14.46 0.64
N GLU A 90 8.29 -15.37 0.78
CA GLU A 90 8.19 -16.70 0.15
C GLU A 90 7.08 -17.55 0.79
N GLU A 91 6.91 -17.45 2.10
CA GLU A 91 5.84 -18.15 2.83
C GLU A 91 4.49 -17.41 2.77
N ASN A 92 4.41 -16.29 2.02
CA ASN A 92 3.25 -15.43 1.94
C ASN A 92 2.63 -15.13 3.31
N SER A 93 3.44 -14.66 4.26
CA SER A 93 3.02 -14.46 5.66
C SER A 93 3.49 -13.14 6.24
N LEU A 94 2.70 -12.57 7.14
CA LEU A 94 2.99 -11.33 7.85
C LEU A 94 2.52 -11.40 9.30
N THR A 95 3.30 -10.81 10.21
CA THR A 95 2.91 -10.56 11.60
C THR A 95 2.62 -9.08 11.79
N CYS A 96 1.46 -8.76 12.35
CA CYS A 96 1.10 -7.40 12.73
C CYS A 96 0.57 -7.30 14.16
N CYS A 97 0.94 -6.23 14.85
CA CYS A 97 0.51 -5.93 16.21
C CYS A 97 -0.28 -4.62 16.26
N GLY A 98 -1.51 -4.69 16.78
CA GLY A 98 -2.38 -3.52 16.88
C GLY A 98 -3.87 -3.86 17.01
N PRO A 99 -4.73 -2.82 16.99
CA PRO A 99 -6.17 -2.93 17.19
C PRO A 99 -6.92 -3.52 15.97
N ILE A 100 -6.25 -3.60 14.81
CA ILE A 100 -6.83 -4.03 13.54
C ILE A 100 -5.83 -4.87 12.75
N LYS A 101 -6.31 -5.75 11.86
CA LYS A 101 -5.46 -6.45 10.90
C LYS A 101 -4.90 -5.48 9.86
N ALA A 102 -3.67 -5.73 9.41
CA ALA A 102 -3.03 -4.94 8.36
C ALA A 102 -3.78 -5.04 7.02
N SER A 103 -3.56 -4.08 6.12
CA SER A 103 -4.14 -4.09 4.76
C SER A 103 -3.87 -5.42 4.04
N SER A 104 -4.76 -5.82 3.11
CA SER A 104 -4.59 -6.99 2.23
C SER A 104 -3.34 -6.94 1.36
N GLU A 105 -2.78 -5.76 1.14
CA GLU A 105 -1.61 -5.53 0.28
C GLU A 105 -0.34 -5.19 1.06
N SER A 106 -0.34 -5.44 2.37
CA SER A 106 0.79 -5.15 3.26
C SER A 106 2.10 -5.82 2.81
N LEU A 107 2.04 -6.99 2.18
CA LEU A 107 3.24 -7.65 1.64
C LEU A 107 3.85 -6.93 0.43
N THR A 108 3.05 -6.23 -0.37
CA THR A 108 3.57 -5.37 -1.45
C THR A 108 4.36 -4.21 -0.87
N HIS A 109 3.84 -3.58 0.21
CA HIS A 109 4.53 -2.54 0.95
C HIS A 109 5.83 -3.06 1.58
N ALA A 110 5.76 -4.26 2.19
CA ALA A 110 6.91 -4.94 2.76
C ALA A 110 8.00 -5.19 1.70
N ALA A 111 7.64 -5.64 0.49
CA ALA A 111 8.57 -5.86 -0.61
C ALA A 111 9.28 -4.56 -1.03
N ILE A 112 8.53 -3.46 -1.21
CA ILE A 112 9.10 -2.15 -1.54
C ILE A 112 10.05 -1.68 -0.44
N TYR A 113 9.62 -1.76 0.82
CA TYR A 113 10.45 -1.37 1.97
C TYR A 113 11.69 -2.26 2.13
N TYR A 114 11.57 -3.55 1.88
CA TYR A 114 12.69 -4.49 1.94
C TYR A 114 13.75 -4.17 0.89
N TYR A 115 13.29 -3.88 -0.34
CA TYR A 115 14.18 -3.68 -1.48
C TYR A 115 14.89 -2.31 -1.44
N LYS A 116 14.20 -1.22 -1.04
CA LYS A 116 14.78 0.13 -0.94
C LYS A 116 14.68 0.73 0.48
N PRO A 117 15.78 0.72 1.26
CA PRO A 117 15.82 1.27 2.61
C PRO A 117 15.50 2.77 2.70
N GLU A 118 15.75 3.54 1.64
CA GLU A 118 15.49 4.99 1.60
C GLU A 118 13.99 5.36 1.56
N ILE A 119 13.11 4.41 1.20
CA ILE A 119 11.67 4.64 1.13
C ILE A 119 11.07 4.63 2.53
N MET A 120 10.43 5.73 2.91
CA MET A 120 9.73 5.89 4.19
C MET A 120 8.21 5.95 4.06
N GLY A 121 7.67 6.37 2.91
CA GLY A 121 6.22 6.48 2.68
C GLY A 121 5.77 5.71 1.46
N ILE A 122 4.63 5.03 1.56
CA ILE A 122 3.98 4.32 0.44
C ILE A 122 2.49 4.63 0.47
N ILE A 123 1.92 4.95 -0.68
CA ILE A 123 0.49 5.16 -0.88
C ILE A 123 0.04 4.30 -2.06
N HIS A 124 -0.91 3.42 -1.81
CA HIS A 124 -1.65 2.70 -2.82
C HIS A 124 -3.03 3.34 -3.02
N ILE A 125 -3.36 3.62 -4.27
CA ILE A 125 -4.61 4.26 -4.68
C ILE A 125 -5.26 3.53 -5.85
N HIS A 126 -6.53 3.81 -6.06
CA HIS A 126 -7.29 3.33 -7.19
C HIS A 126 -7.82 4.51 -8.00
N ASN A 127 -7.51 4.52 -9.30
CA ASN A 127 -8.05 5.51 -10.22
C ASN A 127 -7.97 5.00 -11.66
N TYR A 128 -9.11 4.57 -12.20
CA TYR A 128 -9.16 3.93 -13.51
C TYR A 128 -8.60 4.81 -14.63
N GLN A 129 -8.96 6.10 -14.67
CA GLN A 129 -8.52 7.00 -15.73
C GLN A 129 -7.01 7.22 -15.69
N LEU A 130 -6.44 7.41 -14.50
CA LEU A 130 -5.00 7.56 -14.32
C LEU A 130 -4.26 6.25 -14.63
N TRP A 131 -4.79 5.12 -14.22
CA TRP A 131 -4.25 3.79 -14.49
C TRP A 131 -4.14 3.54 -16.01
N GLN A 132 -5.21 3.81 -16.76
CA GLN A 132 -5.19 3.73 -18.23
C GLN A 132 -4.20 4.71 -18.85
N LYS A 133 -4.12 5.94 -18.31
CA LYS A 133 -3.21 6.98 -18.81
C LYS A 133 -1.75 6.57 -18.64
N LEU A 134 -1.40 5.90 -17.54
CA LEU A 134 -0.03 5.56 -17.15
C LEU A 134 0.43 4.16 -17.60
N MET A 135 -0.50 3.27 -17.94
CA MET A 135 -0.22 1.90 -18.39
C MET A 135 0.92 1.85 -19.43
N PHE A 136 2.00 1.11 -19.13
CA PHE A 136 3.21 0.97 -19.95
C PHE A 136 3.97 2.28 -20.27
N LYS A 137 3.67 3.38 -19.58
CA LYS A 137 4.42 4.65 -19.64
C LYS A 137 5.28 4.88 -18.38
N VAL A 138 4.89 4.24 -17.30
CA VAL A 138 5.68 4.11 -16.06
C VAL A 138 5.87 2.63 -15.78
N PRO A 139 6.74 2.25 -14.82
CA PRO A 139 6.93 0.85 -14.49
C PRO A 139 5.61 0.14 -14.22
N THR A 140 5.40 -1.00 -14.87
CA THR A 140 4.09 -1.65 -14.93
C THR A 140 4.24 -3.13 -14.65
N SER A 141 3.53 -3.63 -13.63
CA SER A 141 3.57 -5.05 -13.30
C SER A 141 2.98 -5.91 -14.41
N SER A 142 3.34 -7.18 -14.49
CA SER A 142 2.67 -8.15 -15.35
C SER A 142 1.16 -8.25 -15.04
N PRO A 143 0.29 -8.38 -16.05
CA PRO A 143 -1.15 -8.58 -15.87
C PRO A 143 -1.50 -9.94 -15.26
N ASP A 144 -0.59 -10.92 -15.34
CA ASP A 144 -0.79 -12.27 -14.81
C ASP A 144 -0.45 -12.40 -13.32
N VAL A 145 0.03 -11.32 -12.69
CA VAL A 145 0.47 -11.31 -11.28
C VAL A 145 -0.63 -10.71 -10.40
N PRO A 146 -1.31 -11.52 -9.58
CA PRO A 146 -2.34 -11.04 -8.67
C PRO A 146 -1.73 -10.36 -7.44
N TYR A 147 -2.41 -9.33 -6.92
CA TYR A 147 -2.03 -8.68 -5.66
C TYR A 147 -2.03 -9.67 -4.48
N GLY A 148 -1.30 -9.32 -3.41
CA GLY A 148 -1.32 -10.08 -2.15
C GLY A 148 -0.66 -11.46 -2.24
N THR A 149 0.20 -11.67 -3.25
CA THR A 149 0.91 -12.93 -3.48
C THR A 149 2.43 -12.74 -3.46
N PRO A 150 3.22 -13.82 -3.25
CA PRO A 150 4.68 -13.76 -3.37
C PRO A 150 5.14 -13.35 -4.77
N GLN A 151 4.37 -13.69 -5.80
CA GLN A 151 4.62 -13.29 -7.18
C GLN A 151 4.57 -11.77 -7.33
N MET A 152 3.66 -11.09 -6.63
CA MET A 152 3.63 -9.62 -6.62
C MET A 152 4.90 -9.04 -6.02
N ALA A 153 5.44 -9.60 -4.94
CA ALA A 153 6.70 -9.14 -4.37
C ALA A 153 7.89 -9.36 -5.33
N LYS A 154 7.96 -10.52 -5.99
CA LYS A 154 8.98 -10.81 -7.02
C LYS A 154 8.86 -9.85 -8.20
N GLU A 155 7.63 -9.50 -8.57
CA GLU A 155 7.37 -8.52 -9.61
C GLU A 155 7.81 -7.12 -9.21
N ILE A 156 7.60 -6.69 -7.95
CA ILE A 156 8.19 -5.45 -7.44
C ILE A 156 9.71 -5.44 -7.58
N PHE A 157 10.38 -6.55 -7.26
CA PHE A 157 11.84 -6.64 -7.39
C PHE A 157 12.28 -6.51 -8.85
N ARG A 158 11.63 -7.24 -9.77
CA ARG A 158 11.86 -7.13 -11.22
C ARG A 158 11.68 -5.68 -11.69
N LEU A 159 10.63 -4.99 -11.25
CA LEU A 159 10.40 -3.60 -11.61
C LEU A 159 11.50 -2.66 -11.09
N PHE A 160 12.17 -2.97 -9.97
CA PHE A 160 13.33 -2.20 -9.53
C PHE A 160 14.61 -2.54 -10.28
N ASP A 161 14.82 -3.81 -10.60
CA ASP A 161 16.04 -4.31 -11.25
C ASP A 161 16.08 -3.99 -12.75
N GLU A 162 14.93 -4.14 -13.41
CA GLU A 162 14.81 -4.13 -14.88
C GLU A 162 14.03 -2.92 -15.39
N GLU A 163 13.28 -2.25 -14.53
CA GLU A 163 12.56 -1.02 -14.86
C GLU A 163 13.06 0.14 -13.98
N ASN A 164 12.79 1.38 -14.40
CA ASN A 164 13.28 2.57 -13.69
C ASN A 164 12.46 2.87 -12.42
N LEU A 165 11.91 1.88 -11.73
CA LEU A 165 11.00 2.06 -10.59
C LEU A 165 11.61 2.87 -9.45
N GLY A 166 12.92 2.71 -9.18
CA GLY A 166 13.61 3.53 -8.18
C GLY A 166 13.67 5.02 -8.52
N VAL A 167 13.64 5.37 -9.81
CA VAL A 167 13.67 6.75 -10.32
C VAL A 167 12.27 7.32 -10.43
N GLU A 168 11.37 6.58 -11.06
CA GLU A 168 9.98 7.00 -11.32
C GLU A 168 9.15 7.07 -10.03
N LYS A 169 9.45 6.19 -9.05
CA LYS A 169 8.78 6.11 -7.74
C LYS A 169 7.26 5.90 -7.79
N ILE A 170 6.79 5.40 -8.92
CA ILE A 170 5.40 5.04 -9.18
C ILE A 170 5.38 3.75 -10.01
N LEU A 171 4.41 2.90 -9.73
CA LEU A 171 4.08 1.75 -10.58
C LEU A 171 2.59 1.62 -10.82
N VAL A 172 2.25 1.08 -11.98
CA VAL A 172 0.90 0.64 -12.36
C VAL A 172 0.81 -0.85 -12.15
N MET A 173 -0.25 -1.32 -11.49
CA MET A 173 -0.50 -2.74 -11.29
C MET A 173 -1.40 -3.26 -12.42
N ALA A 174 -0.85 -3.91 -13.45
CA ALA A 174 -1.68 -4.34 -14.59
C ALA A 174 -2.64 -5.49 -14.25
N GLY A 175 -2.27 -6.36 -13.30
CA GLY A 175 -3.10 -7.46 -12.81
C GLY A 175 -4.11 -7.05 -11.72
N HIS A 176 -4.12 -5.76 -11.37
CA HIS A 176 -5.01 -5.15 -10.39
C HIS A 176 -5.56 -3.87 -11.02
N GLU A 177 -6.67 -4.03 -11.78
CA GLU A 177 -7.31 -2.94 -12.51
C GLU A 177 -7.50 -1.73 -11.61
N ASP A 178 -7.20 -0.54 -12.13
CA ASP A 178 -7.18 0.78 -11.46
C ASP A 178 -6.14 1.01 -10.34
N GLY A 179 -5.40 -0.03 -9.92
CA GLY A 179 -4.41 0.01 -8.86
C GLY A 179 -3.09 0.69 -9.25
N ILE A 180 -2.67 1.67 -8.46
CA ILE A 180 -1.41 2.42 -8.61
C ILE A 180 -0.71 2.51 -7.25
N ILE A 181 0.61 2.35 -7.22
CA ILE A 181 1.41 2.55 -6.00
C ILE A 181 2.43 3.65 -6.25
N CYS A 182 2.48 4.63 -5.36
CA CYS A 182 3.54 5.63 -5.27
C CYS A 182 4.30 5.46 -3.97
N PHE A 183 5.57 5.85 -3.97
CA PHE A 183 6.40 5.84 -2.76
C PHE A 183 7.45 6.94 -2.75
N GLY A 184 8.04 7.20 -1.59
CA GLY A 184 9.03 8.27 -1.44
C GLY A 184 9.82 8.19 -0.14
N LYS A 185 10.80 9.08 -0.02
CA LYS A 185 11.63 9.27 1.19
C LYS A 185 10.82 9.78 2.39
N ASP A 186 9.61 10.25 2.14
CA ASP A 186 8.60 10.66 3.10
C ASP A 186 7.22 10.65 2.40
N LEU A 187 6.15 10.85 3.18
CA LEU A 187 4.79 10.89 2.66
C LEU A 187 4.50 12.15 1.83
N ASP A 188 5.20 13.25 2.07
CA ASP A 188 5.07 14.49 1.29
C ASP A 188 5.53 14.29 -0.16
N GLU A 189 6.71 13.70 -0.36
CA GLU A 189 7.22 13.31 -1.68
C GLU A 189 6.23 12.37 -2.38
N THR A 190 5.72 11.37 -1.65
CA THR A 190 4.79 10.38 -2.19
C THR A 190 3.49 11.03 -2.71
N VAL A 191 2.92 11.95 -1.92
CA VAL A 191 1.72 12.70 -2.32
C VAL A 191 2.02 13.64 -3.50
N ASN A 192 3.16 14.32 -3.49
CA ASN A 192 3.55 15.24 -4.57
C ASN A 192 3.69 14.52 -5.92
N ILE A 193 4.30 13.32 -5.93
CA ILE A 193 4.37 12.47 -7.14
C ILE A 193 2.97 12.25 -7.70
N LEU A 194 2.03 11.82 -6.84
CA LEU A 194 0.68 11.49 -7.26
C LEU A 194 -0.11 12.72 -7.75
N LEU A 195 -0.02 13.85 -7.04
CA LEU A 195 -0.74 15.08 -7.40
C LEU A 195 -0.24 15.68 -8.72
N ASN A 196 1.03 15.52 -9.08
CA ASN A 196 1.59 16.01 -10.35
C ASN A 196 1.13 15.21 -11.58
N LEU A 197 0.54 14.03 -11.38
CA LEU A 197 0.12 13.14 -12.47
C LEU A 197 -1.37 13.25 -12.80
N ARG A 198 -2.17 13.87 -11.91
CA ARG A 198 -3.61 14.07 -12.06
C ARG A 198 -3.94 15.22 -12.99
#